data_AF-A0A3A6VGX4-F1
#
_entry.id   AF-A0A3A6VGX4-F1
#
_cell.length_a   1.000
_cell.length_b   1.000
_cell.length_c   1.000
_cell.angle_alpha   90.00
_cell.angle_beta   90.00
_cell.angle_gamma   90.00
#
_symmetry.space_group_name_H-M   'P 1'
#
loop_
_entity.id
_entity.type
_entity.pdbx_description
1 polymer ?
#
loop_
_entity_poly.entity_id
_entity_poly.type
_entity_poly.pdbx_seq_one_letter_code
_entity_poly.pdbx_strand_id
1 'polypeptide(L)'
;MSMLYTNNYEEISARLLDLSPILITATIPPKASVKHTTIHKQLIELNDIHNTLLLLIAEELPHWHLTIKIPSPTALPSIYTFTEFVTERDRLFAAITEYNDLYLHLVHVRKSHEEDWSIKFNVKLH
;
A
#
# COMPACT_ATOMS: atom_id res chain seq x y z
N MET A 1 -2.65 21.42 7.84
CA MET A 1 -1.46 20.58 7.59
C MET A 1 -1.88 19.36 6.77
N SER A 2 -1.98 19.46 5.44
CA SER A 2 -2.53 18.35 4.61
C SER A 2 -1.75 18.02 3.33
N MET A 3 -0.71 18.78 2.98
CA MET A 3 -0.02 18.60 1.68
C MET A 3 1.07 17.52 1.67
N LEU A 4 1.52 17.04 2.84
CA LEU A 4 2.56 16.00 2.91
C LEU A 4 1.99 14.59 2.66
N TYR A 5 0.72 14.36 3.00
CA TYR A 5 0.10 13.03 2.97
C TYR A 5 -0.35 12.59 1.57
N THR A 6 -0.82 13.54 0.75
CA THR A 6 -1.22 13.27 -0.65
C THR A 6 -0.01 12.87 -1.49
N ASN A 7 1.16 13.47 -1.24
CA ASN A 7 2.37 13.18 -2.02
C ASN A 7 2.85 11.73 -1.85
N ASN A 8 2.81 11.19 -0.62
CA ASN A 8 3.30 9.83 -0.37
C ASN A 8 2.35 8.75 -0.94
N TYR A 9 1.04 8.94 -0.86
CA TYR A 9 0.09 7.96 -1.40
C TYR A 9 -0.02 8.00 -2.93
N GLU A 10 0.05 9.21 -3.53
CA GLU A 10 0.10 9.35 -4.99
C GLU A 10 1.37 8.71 -5.56
N GLU A 11 2.51 8.87 -4.88
CA GLU A 11 3.77 8.19 -5.23
C GLU A 11 3.65 6.66 -5.16
N ILE A 12 3.06 6.12 -4.08
CA ILE A 12 2.81 4.67 -3.94
C ILE A 12 1.90 4.17 -5.07
N SER A 13 0.83 4.90 -5.36
CA SER A 13 -0.13 4.54 -6.41
C SER A 13 0.52 4.51 -7.78
N ALA A 14 1.37 5.50 -8.09
CA ALA A 14 2.14 5.55 -9.33
C ALA A 14 3.13 4.37 -9.44
N ARG A 15 3.88 4.09 -8.37
CA ARG A 15 4.83 2.96 -8.31
C ARG A 15 4.12 1.61 -8.48
N LEU A 16 2.93 1.44 -7.90
CA LEU A 16 2.11 0.23 -8.09
C LEU A 16 1.63 0.06 -9.54
N LEU A 17 1.22 1.15 -10.19
CA LEU A 17 0.82 1.13 -11.59
C LEU A 17 1.99 0.75 -12.51
N ASP A 18 3.18 1.28 -12.25
CA ASP A 18 4.40 0.97 -13.02
C ASP A 18 4.83 -0.50 -12.85
N LEU A 19 4.64 -1.05 -11.64
CA LEU A 19 4.98 -2.44 -11.34
C LEU A 19 3.92 -3.45 -11.84
N SER A 20 2.67 -3.05 -12.03
CA SER A 20 1.56 -3.96 -12.37
C SER A 20 1.79 -4.78 -13.66
N PRO A 21 2.20 -4.19 -14.81
CA PRO A 21 2.50 -4.95 -16.04
C PRO A 21 3.70 -5.90 -15.88
N ILE A 22 4.69 -5.50 -15.08
CA ILE A 22 5.93 -6.23 -14.84
C ILE A 22 5.66 -7.47 -13.97
N LEU A 23 4.77 -7.33 -12.98
CA LEU A 23 4.40 -8.41 -12.08
C LEU A 23 3.47 -9.42 -12.75
N ILE A 24 2.61 -8.96 -13.67
CA ILE A 24 1.81 -9.83 -14.55
C ILE A 24 2.72 -10.61 -15.50
N THR A 25 3.70 -9.98 -16.15
CA THR A 25 4.61 -10.69 -17.07
C THR A 25 5.49 -11.73 -16.35
N ALA A 26 5.78 -11.55 -15.07
CA ALA A 26 6.43 -12.57 -14.25
C ALA A 26 5.56 -13.83 -13.97
N THR A 27 4.29 -13.90 -14.40
CA THR A 27 3.48 -15.15 -14.37
C THR A 27 3.68 -16.08 -15.57
N ILE A 28 4.44 -15.70 -16.62
CA ILE A 28 4.56 -16.51 -17.86
C ILE A 28 6.01 -16.48 -18.40
N PRO A 29 6.61 -17.55 -18.98
CA PRO A 29 6.76 -18.96 -18.61
C PRO A 29 8.22 -19.29 -18.13
N PRO A 30 8.53 -20.53 -17.67
CA PRO A 30 9.84 -20.97 -17.13
C PRO A 30 11.05 -20.90 -18.09
N LYS A 31 10.89 -20.35 -19.30
CA LYS A 31 11.94 -20.23 -20.33
C LYS A 31 12.43 -18.80 -20.56
N ALA A 32 11.82 -17.79 -19.92
CA ALA A 32 12.33 -16.44 -19.98
C ALA A 32 13.54 -16.31 -19.04
N SER A 33 14.71 -15.99 -19.58
CA SER A 33 15.91 -15.65 -18.81
C SER A 33 15.73 -14.28 -18.12
N VAL A 34 14.77 -14.19 -17.20
CA VAL A 34 14.69 -13.03 -16.29
C VAL A 34 15.82 -13.21 -15.28
N LYS A 35 16.78 -12.28 -15.28
CA LYS A 35 17.90 -12.36 -14.33
C LYS A 35 17.35 -12.38 -12.90
N HIS A 36 17.86 -13.27 -12.05
CA HIS A 36 17.53 -13.35 -10.62
C HIS A 36 17.55 -11.98 -9.93
N THR A 37 18.43 -11.08 -10.37
CA THR A 37 18.57 -9.72 -9.87
C THR A 37 17.38 -8.80 -10.17
N THR A 38 16.69 -8.98 -11.30
CA THR A 38 15.52 -8.17 -11.66
C THR A 38 14.29 -8.58 -10.84
N ILE A 39 14.09 -9.89 -10.69
CA ILE A 39 13.03 -10.48 -9.87
C ILE A 39 13.17 -10.06 -8.40
N HIS A 40 14.40 -10.14 -7.88
CA HIS A 40 14.66 -9.76 -6.49
C HIS A 40 14.42 -8.26 -6.24
N LYS A 41 14.79 -7.40 -7.20
CA LYS A 41 14.51 -5.96 -7.12
C LYS A 41 13.01 -5.65 -7.09
N GLN A 42 12.23 -6.31 -7.95
CA GLN A 42 10.77 -6.13 -7.97
C GLN A 42 10.14 -6.50 -6.62
N LEU A 43 10.63 -7.57 -5.99
CA LEU A 43 10.11 -7.98 -4.70
C LEU A 43 10.49 -7.01 -3.58
N ILE A 44 11.73 -6.50 -3.60
CA ILE A 44 12.18 -5.44 -2.68
C ILE A 44 11.26 -4.22 -2.81
N GLU A 45 10.98 -3.80 -4.04
CA GLU A 45 10.13 -2.64 -4.30
C GLU A 45 8.68 -2.87 -3.86
N LEU A 46 8.15 -4.07 -4.09
CA LEU A 46 6.81 -4.47 -3.63
C LEU A 46 6.71 -4.49 -2.10
N ASN A 47 7.75 -5.00 -1.41
CA ASN A 47 7.80 -5.00 0.05
C ASN A 47 7.95 -3.60 0.63
N ASP A 48 8.69 -2.72 -0.04
CA ASP A 48 8.82 -1.31 0.32
C ASP A 48 7.46 -0.59 0.23
N ILE A 49 6.73 -0.80 -0.86
CA ILE A 49 5.36 -0.29 -1.02
C ILE A 49 4.45 -0.80 0.10
N HIS A 50 4.45 -2.11 0.34
CA HIS A 50 3.66 -2.74 1.40
C HIS A 50 3.96 -2.11 2.77
N ASN A 51 5.24 -1.97 3.13
CA ASN A 51 5.65 -1.40 4.40
C ASN A 51 5.29 0.09 4.53
N THR A 52 5.44 0.87 3.45
CA THR A 52 5.06 2.29 3.44
C THR A 52 3.55 2.45 3.63
N LEU A 53 2.75 1.59 3.01
CA LEU A 53 1.30 1.58 3.17
C LEU A 53 0.88 1.24 4.61
N LEU A 54 1.53 0.27 5.26
CA LEU A 54 1.29 -0.03 6.68
C LEU A 54 1.56 1.18 7.58
N LEU A 55 2.62 1.94 7.30
CA LEU A 55 2.96 3.16 8.05
C LEU A 55 1.88 4.25 7.86
N LEU A 56 1.42 4.46 6.62
CA LEU A 56 0.33 5.40 6.34
C LEU A 56 -0.94 5.07 7.10
N ILE A 57 -1.34 3.79 7.15
CA ILE A 57 -2.53 3.37 7.90
C ILE A 57 -2.29 3.55 9.41
N ALA A 58 -1.11 3.19 9.92
CA ALA A 58 -0.77 3.37 11.32
C ALA A 58 -0.81 4.84 11.76
N GLU A 59 -0.46 5.78 10.88
CA GLU A 59 -0.60 7.21 11.11
C GLU A 59 -2.07 7.68 11.09
N GLU A 60 -2.93 7.04 10.30
CA GLU A 60 -4.37 7.37 10.25
C GLU A 60 -5.14 6.86 11.49
N LEU A 61 -4.75 5.72 12.08
CA LEU A 61 -5.50 5.11 13.20
C LEU A 61 -5.71 6.02 14.43
N PRO A 62 -4.71 6.78 14.92
CA PRO A 62 -4.88 7.71 16.04
C PRO A 62 -5.96 8.77 15.80
N HIS A 63 -6.17 9.21 14.55
CA HIS A 63 -7.20 10.20 14.22
C HIS A 63 -8.61 9.68 14.50
N TRP A 64 -8.79 8.36 14.55
CA TRP A 64 -10.07 7.70 14.77
C TRP A 64 -10.22 7.08 16.16
N HIS A 65 -9.19 7.19 17.01
CA HIS A 65 -9.08 6.43 18.25
C HIS A 65 -9.28 4.91 18.04
N LEU A 66 -8.99 4.41 16.84
CA LEU A 66 -9.13 3.00 16.49
C LEU A 66 -7.94 2.21 17.04
N THR A 67 -8.24 1.11 17.72
CA THR A 67 -7.25 0.17 18.27
C THR A 67 -7.11 -1.06 17.40
N ILE A 68 -6.97 -0.85 16.09
CA ILE A 68 -6.72 -1.94 15.13
C ILE A 68 -5.25 -2.32 15.23
N LYS A 69 -4.98 -3.62 15.38
CA LYS A 69 -3.61 -4.15 15.33
C LYS A 69 -3.16 -4.25 13.87
N ILE A 70 -2.32 -3.32 13.44
CA ILE A 70 -1.66 -3.39 12.14
C ILE A 70 -0.37 -4.20 12.28
N PRO A 71 -0.08 -5.13 11.36
CA PRO A 71 1.18 -5.85 11.37
C PRO A 71 2.36 -4.88 11.28
N SER A 72 3.45 -5.21 11.96
CA SER A 72 4.69 -4.46 11.79
C SER A 72 5.27 -4.65 10.38
N PRO A 73 6.00 -3.66 9.85
CA PRO A 73 6.71 -3.80 8.58
C PRO A 73 7.50 -5.10 8.52
N THR A 74 7.35 -5.83 7.41
CA THR A 74 7.93 -7.16 7.26
C THR A 74 9.27 -7.08 6.52
N ALA A 75 10.25 -7.85 6.99
CA ALA A 75 11.45 -8.14 6.23
C ALA A 75 11.12 -9.22 5.19
N LEU A 76 11.71 -9.12 4.00
CA LEU A 76 11.57 -10.15 2.99
C LEU A 76 12.26 -11.45 3.43
N PRO A 77 11.63 -12.62 3.19
CA PRO A 77 12.32 -13.90 3.35
C PRO A 77 13.41 -14.05 2.30
N SER A 78 14.43 -14.86 2.61
CA SER A 78 15.44 -15.25 1.63
C SER A 78 14.81 -16.12 0.54
N ILE A 79 14.85 -15.66 -0.70
CA ILE A 79 14.22 -16.35 -1.85
C ILE A 79 15.29 -16.86 -2.80
N TYR A 80 15.23 -18.17 -3.07
CA TYR A 80 16.25 -18.87 -3.84
C TYR A 80 15.70 -19.47 -5.15
N THR A 81 14.38 -19.57 -5.28
CA THR A 81 13.70 -20.15 -6.45
C THR A 81 12.65 -19.22 -7.05
N PHE A 82 12.32 -19.44 -8.31
CA PHE A 82 11.26 -18.71 -9.00
C PHE A 82 9.87 -18.96 -8.39
N THR A 83 9.60 -20.18 -7.93
CA THR A 83 8.32 -20.54 -7.28
C THR A 83 8.15 -19.81 -5.96
N GLU A 84 9.21 -19.70 -5.15
CA GLU A 84 9.20 -18.91 -3.91
C GLU A 84 8.98 -17.43 -4.21
N PHE A 85 9.61 -16.89 -5.27
CA PHE A 85 9.35 -15.52 -5.69
C PHE A 85 7.88 -15.29 -6.05
N VAL A 86 7.29 -16.16 -6.89
CA VAL A 86 5.89 -16.03 -7.31
C VAL A 86 4.96 -16.06 -6.09
N THR A 87 5.22 -16.99 -5.17
CA THR A 87 4.45 -17.13 -3.93
C THR A 87 4.52 -15.86 -3.09
N GLU A 88 5.72 -15.32 -2.88
CA GLU A 88 5.92 -14.14 -2.06
C GLU A 88 5.38 -12.87 -2.73
N ARG A 89 5.53 -12.76 -4.05
CA ARG A 89 4.95 -11.69 -4.85
C ARG A 89 3.43 -11.66 -4.68
N ASP A 90 2.77 -12.80 -4.85
CA ASP A 90 1.31 -12.89 -4.77
C ASP A 90 0.81 -12.61 -3.35
N ARG A 91 1.54 -13.09 -2.33
CA ARG A 91 1.27 -12.77 -0.91
C ARG A 91 1.32 -11.26 -0.67
N LEU A 92 2.37 -10.60 -1.12
CA LEU A 92 2.55 -9.15 -0.96
C LEU A 92 1.50 -8.37 -1.74
N PHE A 93 1.15 -8.80 -2.95
CA PHE A 93 0.14 -8.13 -3.77
C PHE A 93 -1.24 -8.18 -3.11
N ALA A 94 -1.66 -9.37 -2.65
CA ALA A 94 -2.93 -9.54 -1.94
C ALA A 94 -2.99 -8.65 -0.70
N ALA A 95 -1.90 -8.61 0.08
CA ALA A 95 -1.82 -7.76 1.27
C ALA A 95 -1.87 -6.25 0.91
N ILE A 96 -1.16 -5.82 -0.14
CA ILE A 96 -1.21 -4.43 -0.61
C ILE A 96 -2.64 -4.06 -1.02
N THR A 97 -3.34 -4.90 -1.77
CA THR A 97 -4.74 -4.63 -2.16
C THR A 97 -5.64 -4.43 -0.94
N GLU A 98 -5.56 -5.31 0.05
CA GLU A 98 -6.36 -5.21 1.28
C GLU A 98 -6.06 -3.93 2.05
N TYR A 99 -4.78 -3.60 2.24
CA TYR A 99 -4.37 -2.40 2.96
C TYR A 99 -4.68 -1.12 2.18
N ASN A 100 -4.65 -1.16 0.85
CA ASN A 100 -4.95 -0.01 0.01
C ASN A 100 -6.43 0.37 0.15
N ASP A 101 -7.32 -0.62 0.13
CA ASP A 101 -8.75 -0.42 0.34
C ASP A 101 -9.03 0.10 1.77
N LEU A 102 -8.34 -0.44 2.78
CA LEU A 102 -8.44 0.04 4.15
C LEU A 102 -8.00 1.51 4.27
N TYR A 103 -6.86 1.88 3.70
CA TYR A 103 -6.36 3.26 3.73
C TYR A 103 -7.34 4.21 3.05
N LEU A 104 -7.80 3.88 1.84
CA LEU A 104 -8.77 4.68 1.11
C LEU A 104 -10.08 4.86 1.89
N HIS A 105 -10.54 3.80 2.56
CA HIS A 105 -11.71 3.88 3.41
C HIS A 105 -11.49 4.83 4.60
N LEU A 106 -10.38 4.72 5.32
CA LEU A 106 -10.06 5.62 6.45
C LEU A 106 -9.98 7.09 6.01
N VAL A 107 -9.34 7.36 4.88
CA VAL A 107 -9.23 8.71 4.32
C VAL A 107 -10.60 9.24 3.87
N HIS A 108 -11.42 8.40 3.24
CA HIS A 108 -12.76 8.78 2.79
C HIS A 108 -13.64 9.17 3.98
N VAL A 109 -13.69 8.31 5.01
CA VAL A 109 -14.46 8.58 6.24
C VAL A 109 -13.96 9.87 6.90
N ARG A 110 -12.65 10.19 6.81
CA ARG A 110 -12.08 11.43 7.39
C ARG A 110 -12.63 12.66 6.71
N LYS A 111 -12.56 12.67 5.38
CA LYS A 111 -13.06 13.77 4.57
C LYS A 111 -14.55 14.00 4.82
N SER A 112 -15.35 12.93 4.86
CA SER A 112 -16.79 13.04 5.16
C SER A 112 -17.06 13.61 6.56
N HIS A 113 -16.27 13.23 7.57
CA HIS A 113 -16.39 13.79 8.92
C HIS A 113 -15.96 15.26 9.00
N GLU A 114 -14.89 15.65 8.33
CA GLU A 114 -14.43 17.04 8.27
C GLU A 114 -15.47 17.94 7.56
N GLU A 115 -16.05 17.46 6.47
CA GLU A 115 -17.13 18.14 5.74
C GLU A 115 -18.37 18.32 6.62
N ASP A 116 -18.83 17.28 7.31
CA ASP A 116 -19.97 17.34 8.24
C ASP A 116 -19.75 18.33 9.40
N TRP A 117 -18.53 18.38 9.95
CA TRP A 117 -18.17 19.35 10.99
C TRP A 117 -18.16 20.77 10.44
N SER A 118 -17.61 20.99 9.24
CA SER A 118 -17.57 22.29 8.59
C SER A 118 -18.98 22.84 8.31
N ILE A 119 -19.92 21.97 7.96
CA ILE A 119 -21.33 22.32 7.76
C ILE A 119 -22.00 22.64 9.10
N LYS A 120 -21.83 21.80 10.14
CA LYS A 120 -22.44 22.02 11.46
C LYS A 120 -21.95 23.30 12.16
N PHE A 121 -20.69 23.70 11.94
CA PHE A 121 -20.17 24.96 12.48
C PHE A 121 -20.61 26.18 11.66
N ASN A 122 -20.74 26.06 10.33
CA ASN A 122 -21.28 27.14 9.52
C ASN A 122 -22.78 27.41 9.79
N VAL A 123 -23.57 26.38 10.08
CA VAL A 123 -25.01 26.54 10.40
C VAL A 123 -25.24 27.20 11.77
N LYS A 124 -24.26 27.17 12.68
CA LYS A 124 -24.36 27.83 14.01
C LYS A 124 -23.96 29.31 14.00
N LEU A 125 -23.46 29.83 12.89
CA LEU A 125 -22.99 31.23 12.76
C LEU A 125 -24.00 32.15 12.06
N HIS A 126 -25.24 31.71 11.82
CA HIS A 126 -26.32 32.53 11.26
C HIS A 126 -27.49 32.70 12.22
#